data_AF-A0A4P9ZAU9-F1
#
_entry.id   AF-A0A4P9ZAU9-F1
#
_cell.length_a   1.000
_cell.length_b   1.000
_cell.length_c   1.000
_cell.angle_alpha   90.00
_cell.angle_beta   90.00
_cell.angle_gamma   90.00
#
_symmetry.space_group_name_H-M   'P 1'
#
loop_
_entity.id
_entity.type
_entity.pdbx_description
1 polymer ?
#
loop_
_entity_poly.entity_id
_entity_poly.type
_entity_poly.pdbx_seq_one_letter_code
_entity_poly.pdbx_strand_id
1 'polypeptide(L)'
;LSSGQDDFHTYAIEYTPECVKWSVDGLVIRTMYGEEIKSFAQRPMQVQIGIWGGGRPKGSRSYIDWIGGYIDYSKLPYSIVVEGIKVADYSTGQLYKYTELDGS
;
A
#
# COMPACT_ATOMS: atom_id res chain seq x y z
N LEU A 1 -1.79 18.85 6.76
CA LEU A 1 -2.46 17.63 6.25
C LEU A 1 -3.70 17.45 7.11
N SER A 2 -4.88 17.34 6.49
CA SER A 2 -6.12 17.09 7.22
C SER A 2 -6.20 15.62 7.67
N SER A 3 -7.30 15.24 8.30
CA SER A 3 -7.49 13.89 8.85
C SER A 3 -7.61 12.88 7.72
N GLY A 4 -6.79 11.82 7.74
CA GLY A 4 -6.83 10.76 6.74
C GLY A 4 -8.09 9.88 6.74
N GLN A 5 -9.02 10.11 7.68
CA GLN A 5 -10.30 9.39 7.77
C GLN A 5 -11.51 10.25 7.40
N ASP A 6 -11.38 11.58 7.48
CA ASP A 6 -12.52 12.51 7.34
C ASP A 6 -12.54 13.19 5.96
N ASP A 7 -11.42 13.20 5.23
CA ASP A 7 -11.28 13.81 3.92
C ASP A 7 -10.72 12.84 2.86
N PHE A 8 -10.99 13.15 1.59
CA PHE A 8 -10.32 12.48 0.48
C PHE A 8 -8.88 12.97 0.34
N HIS A 9 -7.97 12.03 0.17
CA HIS A 9 -6.56 12.29 -0.11
C HIS A 9 -6.11 11.51 -1.34
N THR A 10 -5.21 12.11 -2.12
CA THR A 10 -4.54 11.40 -3.20
C THR A 10 -3.28 10.74 -2.67
N TYR A 11 -3.34 9.42 -2.47
CA TYR A 11 -2.16 8.61 -2.17
C TYR A 11 -1.54 8.11 -3.47
N ALA A 12 -0.25 8.38 -3.67
CA ALA A 12 0.49 7.92 -4.84
C ALA A 12 1.75 7.15 -4.44
N ILE A 13 2.01 6.06 -5.16
CA ILE A 13 3.26 5.31 -5.09
C ILE A 13 3.88 5.35 -6.49
N GLU A 14 5.02 6.00 -6.62
CA GLU A 14 5.86 5.90 -7.81
C GLU A 14 6.92 4.84 -7.56
N TYR A 15 6.93 3.81 -8.40
CA TYR A 15 7.82 2.66 -8.30
C TYR A 15 8.68 2.57 -9.55
N THR A 16 9.99 2.76 -9.40
CA THR A 16 10.98 2.73 -10.50
C THR A 16 12.16 1.87 -10.10
N PRO A 17 13.01 1.36 -11.00
CA PRO A 17 14.20 0.59 -10.61
C PRO A 17 15.16 1.32 -9.64
N GLU A 18 15.13 2.66 -9.62
CA GLU A 18 16.02 3.49 -8.81
C GLU A 18 15.47 3.76 -7.40
N CYS A 19 14.16 3.95 -7.28
CA CYS A 19 13.54 4.33 -6.02
C CYS A 19 12.04 4.04 -5.98
N VAL A 20 11.52 4.03 -4.75
CA VAL A 20 10.09 4.07 -4.46
C VAL A 20 9.78 5.37 -3.75
N LYS A 21 8.83 6.15 -4.27
CA LYS A 21 8.34 7.39 -3.65
C LYS A 21 6.90 7.24 -3.23
N TRP A 22 6.59 7.70 -2.02
CA TRP A 22 5.23 7.82 -1.52
C TRP A 22 4.86 9.29 -1.44
N SER A 23 3.69 9.63 -1.97
CA SER A 23 3.16 10.98 -1.94
C SER A 23 1.75 11.02 -1.38
N VAL A 24 1.43 12.12 -0.71
CA VAL A 24 0.08 12.46 -0.25
C VAL A 24 -0.24 13.85 -0.78
N ASP A 25 -1.36 13.98 -1.49
CA ASP A 25 -1.84 15.23 -2.09
C ASP A 25 -0.78 15.92 -2.96
N GLY A 26 -0.04 15.12 -3.74
CA GLY A 26 1.02 15.59 -4.65
C GLY A 26 2.35 15.92 -3.98
N LEU A 27 2.46 15.83 -2.65
CA LEU A 27 3.71 16.06 -1.92
C LEU A 27 4.40 14.73 -1.59
N VAL A 28 5.67 14.60 -1.97
CA VAL A 28 6.50 13.43 -1.62
C VAL A 28 6.79 13.45 -0.12
N ILE A 29 6.29 12.45 0.60
CA ILE A 29 6.48 12.32 2.06
C ILE A 29 7.56 11.29 2.42
N ARG A 30 7.93 10.42 1.47
CA ARG A 30 8.98 9.42 1.65
C ARG A 30 9.60 9.05 0.32
N THR A 31 10.91 8.89 0.32
CA THR A 31 11.67 8.25 -0.77
C THR A 31 12.49 7.13 -0.15
N MET A 32 12.50 5.96 -0.79
CA MET A 32 13.47 4.89 -0.51
C MET A 32 14.22 4.57 -1.79
N TYR A 33 15.54 4.62 -1.73
CA TYR A 33 16.39 4.31 -2.88
C TYR A 33 16.67 2.81 -2.95
N GLY A 34 16.89 2.28 -4.15
CA GLY A 34 17.03 0.84 -4.39
C GLY A 34 18.10 0.17 -3.53
N GLU A 35 19.21 0.86 -3.23
CA GLU A 35 20.29 0.38 -2.36
C GLU A 35 19.83 0.10 -0.92
N GLU A 36 18.78 0.78 -0.45
CA GLU A 36 18.21 0.61 0.89
C GLU A 36 17.20 -0.54 0.95
N ILE A 37 16.75 -1.05 -0.20
CA ILE A 37 15.69 -2.03 -0.31
C ILE A 37 16.31 -3.41 -0.55
N LYS A 38 16.41 -4.20 0.54
CA LYS A 38 16.94 -5.58 0.53
C LYS A 38 16.27 -6.53 -0.47
N SER A 39 15.06 -6.21 -0.95
CA SER A 39 14.31 -7.01 -1.91
C SER A 39 13.44 -6.10 -2.77
N PHE A 40 14.06 -5.44 -3.75
CA PHE A 40 13.33 -4.65 -4.73
C PHE A 40 12.44 -5.60 -5.55
N ALA A 41 11.14 -5.33 -5.64
CA ALA A 41 10.24 -6.10 -6.48
C ALA A 41 10.55 -5.80 -7.95
N GLN A 42 11.20 -6.76 -8.62
CA GLN A 42 11.57 -6.67 -10.04
C GLN A 42 10.49 -7.26 -10.97
N ARG A 43 9.28 -7.50 -10.46
CA ARG A 43 8.22 -8.21 -11.16
C ARG A 43 6.98 -7.34 -11.35
N PRO A 44 6.17 -7.61 -12.39
CA PRO A 44 4.85 -7.03 -12.54
C PRO A 44 4.04 -7.15 -11.24
N MET A 45 3.44 -6.03 -10.83
CA MET A 45 2.66 -5.94 -9.59
C MET A 45 1.17 -5.78 -9.91
N GLN A 46 0.32 -6.20 -8.97
CA GLN A 46 -1.11 -5.95 -9.01
C GLN A 46 -1.51 -4.95 -7.93
N VAL A 47 -2.39 -4.01 -8.25
CA VAL A 47 -3.00 -3.11 -7.27
C VAL A 47 -4.13 -3.85 -6.53
N GLN A 48 -4.08 -3.83 -5.20
CA GLN A 48 -5.12 -4.38 -4.33
C GLN A 48 -5.55 -3.33 -3.30
N ILE A 49 -6.86 -3.19 -3.11
CA ILE A 49 -7.44 -2.28 -2.11
C ILE A 49 -8.45 -3.07 -1.28
N GLY A 50 -8.41 -2.90 0.04
CA GLY A 50 -9.35 -3.56 0.94
C GLY A 50 -9.36 -2.93 2.32
N ILE A 51 -10.51 -3.08 2.99
CA ILE A 51 -10.69 -2.79 4.41
C ILE A 51 -10.81 -4.12 5.15
N TRP A 52 -10.11 -4.26 6.27
CA TRP A 52 -10.15 -5.47 7.08
C TRP A 52 -9.99 -5.14 8.56
N GLY A 53 -10.54 -6.00 9.41
CA GLY A 53 -10.43 -5.85 10.85
C GLY A 53 -9.11 -6.41 11.40
N GLY A 54 -8.20 -5.53 11.82
CA GLY A 54 -6.91 -5.89 12.42
C GLY A 54 -7.00 -6.69 13.72
N GLY A 55 -8.00 -6.41 14.57
CA GLY A 55 -8.08 -6.94 15.92
C GLY A 55 -8.56 -8.39 16.01
N ARG A 56 -7.69 -9.37 15.73
CA ARG A 56 -7.95 -10.75 16.18
C ARG A 56 -7.71 -10.85 17.69
N PRO A 57 -8.62 -11.47 18.48
CA PRO A 57 -8.47 -11.63 19.94
C PRO A 57 -7.21 -12.37 20.42
N LYS A 58 -6.42 -12.95 19.50
CA LYS A 58 -5.20 -13.73 19.79
C LYS A 58 -3.91 -13.07 19.28
N GLY A 59 -3.95 -11.79 18.90
CA GLY A 59 -2.74 -11.05 18.51
C GLY A 59 -1.76 -10.89 19.68
N SER A 60 -0.46 -10.81 19.39
CA SER A 60 0.52 -10.40 20.41
C SER A 60 0.23 -8.97 20.87
N ARG A 61 0.67 -8.60 22.08
CA ARG A 61 0.45 -7.24 22.59
C ARG A 61 1.02 -6.18 21.64
N SER A 62 2.22 -6.40 21.12
CA SER A 62 2.87 -5.52 20.13
C SER A 62 2.07 -5.38 18.85
N TYR A 63 1.37 -6.43 18.42
CA TYR A 63 0.50 -6.36 17.25
C TYR A 63 -0.76 -5.52 17.54
N ILE A 64 -1.39 -5.70 18.71
CA ILE A 64 -2.55 -4.91 19.13
C ILE A 64 -2.18 -3.42 19.22
N ASP A 65 -1.00 -3.11 19.77
CA ASP A 65 -0.51 -1.74 19.85
C ASP A 65 -0.20 -1.17 18.45
N TRP A 66 0.33 -1.99 17.53
CA TRP A 66 0.60 -1.59 16.14
C TRP A 66 -0.67 -1.26 15.35
N ILE A 67 -1.76 -2.03 15.51
CA ILE A 67 -3.05 -1.74 14.86
C ILE A 67 -3.83 -0.59 15.55
N GLY A 68 -3.36 -0.07 16.67
CA GLY A 68 -4.01 1.01 17.41
C GLY A 68 -5.15 0.58 18.34
N GLY A 69 -5.26 -0.72 18.67
CA GLY A 69 -6.26 -1.27 19.60
C GLY A 69 -7.29 -2.20 18.97
N TYR A 70 -8.30 -2.60 19.77
CA TYR A 70 -9.37 -3.47 19.31
C TYR A 70 -10.46 -2.71 18.55
N ILE A 71 -11.10 -3.40 17.62
CA ILE A 71 -12.23 -2.86 16.84
C ILE A 71 -13.45 -2.74 17.75
N ASP A 72 -14.07 -1.57 17.74
CA ASP A 72 -15.36 -1.34 18.39
C ASP A 72 -16.50 -1.71 17.44
N TYR A 73 -16.94 -2.96 17.51
CA TYR A 73 -18.00 -3.48 16.64
C TYR A 73 -19.36 -2.78 16.84
N SER A 74 -19.56 -2.03 17.93
CA SER A 74 -20.79 -1.24 18.13
C SER A 74 -20.89 -0.03 17.20
N LYS A 75 -19.77 0.40 16.59
CA LYS A 75 -19.68 1.55 15.67
C LYS A 75 -19.75 1.15 14.19
N LEU A 76 -20.10 -0.11 13.90
CA LEU A 76 -20.31 -0.54 12.53
C LEU A 76 -21.49 0.20 11.87
N PRO A 77 -21.46 0.42 10.54
CA PRO A 77 -20.40 -0.01 9.62
C PRO A 77 -19.18 0.93 9.58
N TYR A 78 -18.00 0.35 9.43
CA TYR A 78 -16.81 1.06 8.96
C TYR A 78 -16.73 0.92 7.43
N SER A 79 -16.39 1.99 6.73
CA SER A 79 -16.34 2.02 5.25
C SER A 79 -15.09 2.72 4.76
N ILE A 80 -14.56 2.26 3.63
CA ILE A 80 -13.57 2.98 2.83
C ILE A 80 -14.24 3.38 1.53
N VAL A 81 -14.06 4.63 1.10
CA VAL A 81 -14.53 5.12 -0.20
C VAL A 81 -13.32 5.40 -1.07
N VAL A 82 -13.30 4.82 -2.26
CA VAL A 82 -12.27 5.05 -3.29
C VAL A 82 -12.96 5.71 -4.46
N GLU A 83 -12.68 6.99 -4.68
CA GLU A 83 -13.28 7.76 -5.77
C GLU A 83 -12.70 7.36 -7.14
N GLY A 84 -11.40 7.10 -7.20
CA GLY A 84 -10.73 6.73 -8.44
C GLY A 84 -9.39 6.07 -8.22
N ILE A 85 -8.98 5.29 -9.22
CA ILE A 85 -7.66 4.66 -9.28
C ILE A 85 -7.05 5.05 -10.63
N LYS A 86 -5.84 5.60 -10.60
CA LYS A 86 -5.03 5.83 -11.79
C LYS A 86 -3.77 4.99 -11.71
N VAL A 87 -3.52 4.21 -12.75
CA VAL A 87 -2.30 3.40 -12.89
C VAL A 87 -1.55 3.87 -14.12
N ALA A 88 -0.26 4.13 -13.97
CA ALA A 88 0.65 4.38 -15.07
C ALA A 88 1.68 3.25 -15.09
N ASP A 89 1.77 2.55 -16.22
CA ASP A 89 2.79 1.55 -16.47
C ASP A 89 3.90 2.19 -17.31
N TYR A 90 5.13 2.16 -16.79
CA TYR A 90 6.31 2.70 -17.46
C TYR A 90 6.98 1.70 -18.39
N SER A 91 6.50 0.46 -18.42
CA SER A 91 7.00 -0.58 -19.31
C SER A 91 6.24 -0.59 -20.64
N THR A 92 6.72 -1.41 -21.58
CA THR A 92 6.07 -1.62 -22.89
C THR A 92 5.41 -2.99 -23.00
N GLY A 93 5.34 -3.75 -21.90
CA GLY A 93 4.86 -5.13 -21.90
C GLY A 93 3.33 -5.19 -21.94
N GLN A 94 2.79 -6.12 -22.72
CA GLN A 94 1.34 -6.37 -22.76
C GLN A 94 0.94 -7.67 -22.06
N LEU A 95 1.89 -8.60 -21.92
CA LEU A 95 1.72 -9.89 -21.25
C LEU A 95 3.04 -10.30 -20.62
N TYR A 96 2.99 -10.75 -19.38
CA TYR A 96 4.15 -11.26 -18.65
C TYR A 96 3.93 -12.73 -18.35
N LYS A 97 4.85 -13.57 -18.79
CA LYS A 97 4.88 -15.00 -18.50
C LYS A 97 6.16 -15.30 -17.74
N TYR A 98 6.01 -15.82 -16.54
CA TYR A 98 7.14 -16.32 -15.77
C TYR A 98 7.58 -17.66 -16.34
N THR A 99 8.81 -17.72 -16.86
CA THR A 99 9.41 -18.94 -17.45
C THR A 99 10.23 -19.74 -16.46
N GLU A 100 10.61 -19.13 -15.33
CA GLU A 100 11.40 -19.74 -14.26
C GLU A 100 10.67 -19.55 -12.91
N LEU A 101 10.88 -20.48 -11.99
CA LEU A 101 10.25 -20.47 -10.66
C LEU A 101 11.02 -19.67 -9.63
N ASP A 102 12.30 -19.39 -9.88
CA ASP A 102 13.10 -18.55 -8.99
C ASP A 102 12.77 -17.08 -9.23
N GLY A 103 12.78 -16.31 -8.16
CA GLY A 103 12.32 -14.93 -8.06
C GLY A 103 13.17 -13.89 -8.79
N SER A 104 14.22 -14.34 -9.48
CA SER A 104 15.20 -13.53 -10.22
C SER A 104 14.64 -12.97 -11.53
#